data_AF-A0A7Y1VZL3-F1
#
_entry.id   AF-A0A7Y1VZL3-F1
#
_cell.length_a   1.000
_cell.length_b   1.000
_cell.length_c   1.000
_cell.angle_alpha   90.00
_cell.angle_beta   90.00
_cell.angle_gamma   90.00
#
_symmetry.space_group_name_H-M   'P 1'
#
loop_
_entity.id
_entity.type
_entity.pdbx_description
1 polymer ?
#
loop_
_entity_poly.entity_id
_entity_poly.type
_entity_poly.pdbx_seq_one_letter_code
_entity_poly.pdbx_strand_id
1 'polypeptide(L)'
;PFIRTKFREWSKTFDLGEFDLNRTDENLFKSYHAMLSTKQLSDGIDSIRYQVAILNSEVREDIWRKMDFYKYEPDLDTLNAKRILRQQGKMTGDNGFSVADSLLREGEDKLPVKSVAAKSVSQPPGGTRATISQKYSTNVIITQPNLDSLLTAESIASTFALNKRLTYIDNARNAVRSSKNFHYEYKQKLRNEAERKRQYTYQLHSKYGNALVCFIFLFIGAPMGAIVRKGGFGYPLLVAIFFFMFFIILTKMFDKLSRTGQLDATMAAWMPCLILFPMGLFLTYKAMNDSKLLNLDQLRIFMVKLAQQWPLNLLTKSYQN
;
A
#
# COMPACT_ATOMS: atom_id res chain seq x y z
N PRO A 1 -49.73 -51.46 30.97
CA PRO A 1 -48.60 -52.41 30.81
C PRO A 1 -47.36 -51.74 30.19
N PHE A 2 -46.37 -51.39 31.03
CA PHE A 2 -45.09 -50.81 30.58
C PHE A 2 -44.09 -51.92 30.30
N ILE A 3 -43.80 -52.18 29.03
CA ILE A 3 -42.78 -53.15 28.60
C ILE A 3 -41.40 -52.47 28.74
N ARG A 4 -40.49 -53.08 29.51
CA ARG A 4 -39.07 -52.68 29.59
C ARG A 4 -38.24 -53.62 28.74
N THR A 5 -37.75 -53.13 27.61
CA THR A 5 -36.74 -53.81 26.79
C THR A 5 -35.36 -53.60 27.41
N LYS A 6 -34.58 -54.68 27.55
CA LYS A 6 -33.17 -54.65 27.96
C LYS A 6 -32.32 -55.12 26.78
N PHE A 7 -31.37 -54.31 26.36
CA PHE A 7 -30.41 -54.67 25.30
C PHE A 7 -29.05 -55.00 25.93
N ARG A 8 -28.40 -56.07 25.47
CA ARG A 8 -27.08 -56.50 25.96
C ARG A 8 -25.95 -55.65 25.35
N GLU A 9 -26.11 -55.20 24.12
CA GLU A 9 -25.10 -54.44 23.38
C GLU A 9 -25.77 -53.61 22.29
N TRP A 10 -25.26 -52.39 22.06
CA TRP A 10 -25.67 -51.52 20.97
C TRP A 10 -24.41 -50.97 20.29
N SER A 11 -24.23 -51.30 19.01
CA SER A 11 -23.16 -50.76 18.19
C SER A 11 -23.73 -49.78 17.17
N LYS A 12 -23.14 -48.58 17.11
CA LYS A 12 -23.42 -47.57 16.09
C LYS A 12 -22.16 -47.32 15.30
N THR A 13 -22.15 -47.80 14.06
CA THR A 13 -21.10 -47.53 13.08
C THR A 13 -21.37 -46.15 12.47
N PHE A 14 -20.48 -45.20 12.74
CA PHE A 14 -20.50 -43.91 12.07
C PHE A 14 -19.71 -44.04 10.76
N ASP A 15 -20.33 -43.72 9.63
CA ASP A 15 -19.63 -43.61 8.35
C ASP A 15 -18.71 -42.39 8.40
N LEU A 16 -17.41 -42.61 8.22
CA LEU A 16 -16.40 -41.57 8.23
C LEU A 16 -16.13 -40.99 6.83
N GLY A 17 -16.80 -41.48 5.79
CA GLY A 17 -16.63 -41.00 4.41
C GLY A 17 -17.01 -39.53 4.22
N GLU A 18 -17.94 -39.00 5.02
CA GLU A 18 -18.30 -37.57 5.00
C GLU A 18 -17.23 -36.68 5.67
N PHE A 19 -16.32 -37.27 6.45
CA PHE A 19 -15.15 -36.59 7.01
C PHE A 19 -13.91 -36.74 6.13
N ASP A 20 -14.02 -37.31 4.93
CA ASP A 20 -12.89 -37.38 4.00
C ASP A 20 -12.54 -35.96 3.53
N LEU A 21 -11.52 -35.39 4.17
CA LEU A 21 -11.12 -34.00 4.02
C LEU A 21 -10.52 -33.79 2.63
N ASN A 22 -11.34 -33.36 1.68
CA ASN A 22 -10.85 -32.80 0.43
C ASN A 22 -9.92 -31.62 0.76
N ARG A 23 -8.62 -31.78 0.48
CA ARG A 23 -7.62 -30.73 0.73
C ARG A 23 -8.02 -29.50 -0.07
N THR A 24 -8.40 -28.43 0.61
CA THR A 24 -8.73 -27.18 -0.06
C THR A 24 -7.48 -26.61 -0.73
N ASP A 25 -7.62 -26.08 -1.94
CA ASP A 25 -6.50 -25.56 -2.72
C ASP A 25 -5.75 -24.46 -1.97
N GLU A 26 -4.53 -24.78 -1.53
CA GLU A 26 -3.68 -23.87 -0.76
C GLU A 26 -3.33 -22.59 -1.55
N ASN A 27 -3.27 -22.68 -2.88
CA ASN A 27 -3.01 -21.54 -3.76
C ASN A 27 -4.07 -20.44 -3.64
N LEU A 28 -5.31 -20.79 -3.27
CA LEU A 28 -6.39 -19.82 -3.11
C LEU A 28 -6.18 -18.88 -1.92
N PHE A 29 -5.46 -19.34 -0.89
CA PHE A 29 -5.30 -18.64 0.38
C PHE A 29 -3.95 -17.93 0.54
N LYS A 30 -2.99 -18.16 -0.36
CA LYS A 30 -1.66 -17.51 -0.31
C LYS A 30 -1.72 -15.97 -0.31
N SER A 31 -2.74 -15.40 -0.94
CA SER A 31 -2.95 -13.94 -0.97
C SER A 31 -3.66 -13.40 0.28
N TYR A 32 -4.23 -14.27 1.12
CA TYR A 32 -5.07 -13.85 2.22
C TYR A 32 -4.24 -13.54 3.46
N HIS A 33 -3.96 -12.25 3.64
CA HIS A 33 -3.09 -11.78 4.72
C HIS A 33 -3.56 -12.23 6.12
N ALA A 34 -4.87 -12.38 6.35
CA ALA A 34 -5.39 -12.69 7.68
C ALA A 34 -4.98 -14.09 8.18
N MET A 35 -4.55 -14.98 7.29
CA MET A 35 -4.09 -16.33 7.63
C MET A 35 -2.58 -16.40 7.94
N LEU A 36 -1.81 -15.37 7.61
CA LEU A 36 -0.36 -15.34 7.84
C LEU A 36 -0.03 -15.23 9.33
N SER A 37 1.04 -15.86 9.82
CA SER A 37 1.51 -15.72 11.21
C SER A 37 2.05 -14.31 11.50
N THR A 38 2.23 -13.95 12.79
CA THR A 38 2.76 -12.62 13.18
C THR A 38 4.17 -12.38 12.64
N LYS A 39 5.04 -13.40 12.64
CA LYS A 39 6.38 -13.33 12.05
C LYS A 39 6.32 -13.08 10.54
N GLN A 40 5.53 -13.88 9.82
CA GLN A 40 5.31 -13.69 8.38
C GLN A 40 4.72 -12.33 8.04
N LEU A 41 3.88 -11.76 8.90
CA LEU A 41 3.37 -10.40 8.74
C LEU A 41 4.47 -9.35 8.87
N SER A 42 5.34 -9.50 9.87
CA SER A 42 6.48 -8.60 10.06
C SER A 42 7.43 -8.66 8.86
N ASP A 43 7.80 -9.85 8.43
CA ASP A 43 8.66 -10.06 7.26
C ASP A 43 8.00 -9.50 5.99
N GLY A 44 6.68 -9.65 5.87
CA GLY A 44 5.88 -9.06 4.79
C GLY A 44 5.91 -7.53 4.80
N ILE A 45 5.83 -6.89 5.97
CA ILE A 45 5.93 -5.43 6.11
C ILE A 45 7.31 -4.95 5.64
N ASP A 46 8.38 -5.65 5.99
CA ASP A 46 9.73 -5.30 5.58
C ASP A 46 9.95 -5.49 4.07
N SER A 47 9.42 -6.57 3.51
CA SER A 47 9.41 -6.79 2.05
C SER A 47 8.66 -5.68 1.31
N ILE A 48 7.51 -5.23 1.81
CA ILE A 48 6.76 -4.11 1.22
C ILE A 48 7.56 -2.80 1.33
N ARG A 49 8.24 -2.54 2.46
CA ARG A 49 9.10 -1.35 2.60
C ARG A 49 10.21 -1.34 1.55
N TYR A 50 10.83 -2.50 1.32
CA TYR A 50 11.85 -2.66 0.29
C TYR A 50 11.28 -2.43 -1.13
N GLN A 51 10.11 -2.97 -1.44
CA GLN A 51 9.43 -2.75 -2.72
C GLN A 51 9.12 -1.27 -2.96
N VAL A 52 8.61 -0.55 -1.95
CA VAL A 52 8.37 0.89 -2.04
C VAL A 52 9.67 1.68 -2.25
N ALA A 53 10.77 1.27 -1.61
CA ALA A 53 12.08 1.91 -1.82
C ALA A 53 12.59 1.73 -3.25
N ILE A 54 12.49 0.52 -3.81
CA ILE A 54 12.83 0.25 -5.21
C ILE A 54 11.97 1.11 -6.14
N LEU A 55 10.64 1.09 -5.94
CA LEU A 55 9.70 1.89 -6.73
C LEU A 55 10.10 3.37 -6.75
N ASN A 56 10.41 3.96 -5.59
CA ASN A 56 10.85 5.35 -5.49
C ASN A 56 12.17 5.61 -6.22
N SER A 57 13.10 4.66 -6.18
CA SER A 57 14.35 4.78 -6.94
C SER A 57 14.12 4.69 -8.45
N GLU A 58 13.27 3.78 -8.92
CA GLU A 58 12.97 3.59 -10.34
C GLU A 58 12.32 4.85 -10.93
N VAL A 59 11.41 5.48 -10.20
CA VAL A 59 10.81 6.74 -10.64
C VAL A 59 11.78 7.89 -10.65
N ARG A 60 12.65 7.97 -9.65
CA ARG A 60 13.69 8.98 -9.64
C ARG A 60 14.57 8.85 -10.89
N GLU A 61 15.01 7.63 -11.23
CA GLU A 61 15.83 7.39 -12.42
C GLU A 61 15.08 7.67 -13.73
N ASP A 62 13.79 7.32 -13.84
CA ASP A 62 12.99 7.62 -15.05
C ASP A 62 12.78 9.13 -15.23
N ILE A 63 12.50 9.85 -14.13
CA ILE A 63 12.40 11.31 -14.13
C ILE A 63 13.73 11.92 -14.55
N TRP A 64 14.86 11.49 -13.95
CA TRP A 64 16.19 11.99 -14.32
C TRP A 64 16.50 11.76 -15.80
N ARG A 65 16.29 10.54 -16.31
CA ARG A 65 16.55 10.21 -17.73
C ARG A 65 15.72 11.05 -18.70
N LYS A 66 14.47 11.40 -18.33
CA LYS A 66 13.60 12.23 -19.16
C LYS A 66 13.89 13.73 -18.99
N MET A 67 14.38 14.13 -17.83
CA MET A 67 14.79 15.51 -17.54
C MET A 67 16.23 15.84 -17.96
N ASP A 68 17.06 14.86 -18.31
CA ASP A 68 18.44 15.07 -18.80
C ASP A 68 18.49 16.00 -20.03
N PHE A 69 17.42 16.07 -20.83
CA PHE A 69 17.29 17.05 -21.91
C PHE A 69 17.29 18.51 -21.44
N TYR A 70 16.86 18.79 -20.20
CA TYR A 70 16.82 20.14 -19.63
C TYR A 70 18.12 20.54 -18.92
N LYS A 71 19.04 19.60 -18.66
CA LYS A 71 20.34 19.88 -18.02
C LYS A 71 21.45 20.18 -19.03
N TYR A 72 21.18 20.11 -20.34
CA TYR A 72 22.10 20.59 -21.35
C TYR A 72 22.02 22.13 -21.42
N GLU A 73 22.55 22.79 -20.38
CA GLU A 73 23.12 24.12 -20.57
C GLU A 73 24.37 23.88 -21.42
N PRO A 74 24.42 24.30 -22.70
CA PRO A 74 25.67 24.25 -23.42
C PRO A 74 26.60 25.19 -22.66
N ASP A 75 27.60 24.65 -21.98
CA ASP A 75 28.63 25.43 -21.32
C ASP A 75 29.32 26.30 -22.37
N LEU A 76 28.82 27.53 -22.52
CA LEU A 76 29.19 28.47 -23.59
C LEU A 76 30.70 28.74 -23.56
N ASP A 77 31.31 28.61 -22.38
CA ASP A 77 32.73 28.85 -22.15
C ASP A 77 33.61 27.77 -22.77
N THR A 78 33.22 26.48 -22.72
CA THR A 78 34.00 25.40 -23.37
C THR A 78 33.89 25.43 -24.89
N LEU A 79 32.74 25.84 -25.43
CA LEU A 79 32.53 25.93 -26.87
C LEU A 79 33.25 27.16 -27.46
N ASN A 80 33.30 28.26 -26.72
CA ASN A 80 34.08 29.45 -27.06
C ASN A 80 35.59 29.17 -26.94
N ALA A 81 36.04 28.47 -25.89
CA ALA A 81 37.43 28.05 -25.74
C ALA A 81 37.89 27.16 -26.92
N LYS A 82 37.07 26.20 -27.35
CA LYS A 82 37.37 25.34 -28.51
C LYS A 82 37.39 26.09 -29.84
N ARG A 83 36.63 27.20 -29.93
CA ARG A 83 36.57 28.08 -31.10
C ARG A 83 37.78 29.01 -31.16
N ILE A 84 38.22 29.55 -30.01
CA ILE A 84 39.44 30.37 -29.86
C ILE A 84 40.68 29.50 -30.16
N LEU A 85 40.76 28.28 -29.60
CA LEU A 85 41.87 27.36 -29.87
C LEU A 85 41.95 26.93 -31.34
N ARG A 86 40.80 26.76 -32.02
CA ARG A 86 40.75 26.49 -33.47
C ARG A 86 41.11 27.70 -34.34
N GLN A 87 40.82 28.92 -33.88
CA GLN A 87 41.25 30.15 -34.57
C GLN A 87 42.75 30.40 -34.37
N GLN A 88 43.29 30.15 -33.17
CA GLN A 88 44.72 30.26 -32.89
C GLN A 88 45.54 29.18 -33.59
N GLY A 89 45.02 27.94 -33.70
CA GLY A 89 45.64 26.86 -34.47
C GLY A 89 45.62 27.06 -35.99
N LYS A 90 44.80 27.99 -36.52
CA LYS A 90 44.82 28.37 -37.95
C LYS A 90 45.76 29.53 -38.27
N MET A 91 46.21 30.29 -37.26
CA MET A 91 47.14 31.41 -37.45
C MET A 91 48.61 31.04 -37.25
N THR A 92 48.91 29.80 -36.85
CA THR A 92 50.29 29.32 -36.71
C THR A 92 50.54 28.29 -37.80
N GLY A 93 50.89 28.81 -38.98
CA GLY A 93 51.46 28.01 -40.05
C GLY A 93 52.87 27.57 -39.68
N ASP A 94 53.21 26.36 -40.12
CA ASP A 94 54.52 25.73 -40.17
C ASP A 94 55.33 25.64 -38.86
N ASN A 95 55.44 24.39 -38.40
CA ASN A 95 56.37 23.84 -37.42
C ASN A 95 55.94 23.91 -35.94
N GLY A 96 55.67 22.73 -35.38
CA GLY A 96 55.89 22.46 -33.95
C GLY A 96 54.65 22.08 -33.14
N PHE A 97 54.62 20.80 -32.74
CA PHE A 97 54.11 20.28 -31.46
C PHE A 97 52.90 21.01 -30.82
N SER A 98 51.71 20.40 -30.94
CA SER A 98 50.46 20.91 -30.40
C SER A 98 50.42 20.87 -28.87
N VAL A 99 50.48 22.05 -28.24
CA VAL A 99 50.31 22.32 -26.80
C VAL A 99 48.93 21.89 -26.26
N ALA A 100 47.99 21.53 -27.14
CA ALA A 100 46.63 21.12 -26.77
C ALA A 100 46.56 19.74 -26.10
N ASP A 101 47.49 18.82 -26.37
CA ASP A 101 47.46 17.46 -25.82
C ASP A 101 47.98 17.40 -24.36
N SER A 102 48.79 18.38 -23.93
CA SER A 102 49.33 18.45 -22.57
C SER A 102 48.30 18.92 -21.53
N LEU A 103 47.34 19.77 -21.90
CA LEU A 103 46.36 20.33 -20.96
C LEU A 103 45.16 19.40 -20.68
N LEU A 104 45.02 18.32 -21.45
CA LEU A 104 43.96 17.32 -21.26
C LEU A 104 44.39 16.13 -20.40
N ARG A 105 45.68 16.04 -20.00
CA ARG A 105 46.20 14.93 -19.17
C ARG A 105 46.22 15.20 -17.67
N GLU A 106 46.00 16.42 -17.21
CA GLU A 106 46.04 16.75 -15.77
C GLU A 106 44.67 16.69 -15.06
N GLY A 107 43.57 16.45 -15.78
CA GLY A 107 42.21 16.50 -15.20
C GLY A 107 41.57 15.15 -14.82
N GLU A 108 42.13 14.02 -15.27
CA GLU A 108 41.56 12.69 -15.00
C GLU A 108 42.31 11.97 -13.87
N ASP A 109 42.09 12.40 -12.63
CA ASP A 109 42.41 11.56 -11.48
C ASP A 109 41.40 11.73 -10.34
N LYS A 110 40.90 10.58 -9.82
CA LYS A 110 40.01 10.30 -8.66
C LYS A 110 38.51 10.14 -9.02
N LEU A 111 37.78 9.04 -8.73
CA LEU A 111 37.88 7.88 -7.81
C LEU A 111 36.94 6.73 -8.28
N PRO A 112 37.07 5.48 -7.77
CA PRO A 112 36.55 4.26 -8.38
C PRO A 112 35.18 3.83 -7.85
N VAL A 113 34.30 3.34 -8.73
CA VAL A 113 33.13 2.53 -8.33
C VAL A 113 33.31 1.11 -8.85
N LYS A 114 33.67 0.22 -7.91
CA LYS A 114 33.71 -1.23 -8.05
C LYS A 114 32.33 -1.75 -8.47
N SER A 115 32.18 -2.20 -9.71
CA SER A 115 31.03 -3.01 -10.11
C SER A 115 31.20 -4.42 -9.55
N VAL A 116 30.29 -4.79 -8.66
CA VAL A 116 30.18 -6.11 -8.05
C VAL A 116 29.85 -7.13 -9.14
N ALA A 117 30.71 -8.15 -9.25
CA ALA A 117 30.57 -9.28 -10.16
C ALA A 117 29.25 -10.04 -9.94
N ALA A 118 28.36 -10.02 -10.94
CA ALA A 118 27.21 -10.90 -11.01
C ALA A 118 27.58 -12.18 -11.78
N LYS A 119 27.66 -13.24 -10.98
CA LYS A 119 27.82 -14.68 -11.23
C LYS A 119 27.17 -15.19 -12.53
N SER A 120 27.97 -15.90 -13.32
CA SER A 120 27.62 -16.66 -14.52
C SER A 120 26.72 -17.87 -14.23
N VAL A 121 25.68 -18.08 -15.05
CA VAL A 121 24.97 -19.37 -15.17
C VAL A 121 24.87 -19.77 -16.65
N SER A 122 25.61 -20.84 -16.96
CA SER A 122 25.56 -21.83 -18.06
C SER A 122 24.82 -21.54 -19.38
N GLN A 123 25.60 -21.63 -20.47
CA GLN A 123 25.17 -21.91 -21.85
C GLN A 123 24.71 -23.38 -22.05
N PRO A 124 23.97 -23.67 -23.13
CA PRO A 124 24.24 -24.85 -23.97
C PRO A 124 24.69 -24.45 -25.39
N PRO A 125 25.37 -25.37 -26.13
CA PRO A 125 26.25 -25.03 -27.25
C PRO A 125 25.54 -25.09 -28.60
N GLY A 126 26.07 -24.34 -29.57
CA GLY A 126 25.82 -24.57 -30.99
C GLY A 126 25.14 -23.40 -31.70
N GLY A 127 25.95 -22.59 -32.38
CA GLY A 127 25.48 -21.55 -33.29
C GLY A 127 26.44 -20.39 -33.33
N THR A 128 27.27 -20.32 -34.37
CA THR A 128 28.20 -19.23 -34.65
C THR A 128 27.42 -17.93 -34.85
N ARG A 129 27.12 -17.20 -33.76
CA ARG A 129 26.56 -15.84 -33.82
C ARG A 129 27.71 -14.87 -34.04
N ALA A 130 27.89 -14.47 -35.29
CA ALA A 130 28.69 -13.29 -35.63
C ALA A 130 28.24 -12.12 -34.75
N THR A 131 29.13 -11.66 -33.87
CA THR A 131 28.91 -10.47 -33.06
C THR A 131 28.97 -9.27 -33.98
N ILE A 132 27.80 -8.82 -34.48
CA ILE A 132 27.67 -7.52 -35.11
C ILE A 132 27.83 -6.49 -34.00
N SER A 133 29.09 -6.11 -33.73
CA SER A 133 29.40 -4.90 -32.98
C SER A 133 28.96 -3.71 -33.83
N GLN A 134 27.69 -3.30 -33.71
CA GLN A 134 27.27 -2.01 -34.24
C GLN A 134 28.03 -0.93 -33.47
N LYS A 135 29.08 -0.40 -34.09
CA LYS A 135 29.68 0.87 -33.71
C LYS A 135 28.58 1.91 -33.84
N TYR A 136 28.03 2.37 -32.71
CA TYR A 136 27.24 3.59 -32.68
C TYR A 136 28.14 4.70 -33.22
N SER A 137 27.79 5.22 -34.40
CA SER A 137 28.42 6.40 -34.97
C SER A 137 28.04 7.61 -34.10
N THR A 138 28.79 7.83 -33.03
CA THR A 138 28.85 9.10 -32.33
C THR A 138 29.63 10.06 -33.23
N ASN A 139 28.96 10.65 -34.21
CA ASN A 139 29.28 11.96 -34.82
C ASN A 139 28.31 12.26 -35.95
N VAL A 140 27.01 12.39 -35.63
CA VAL A 140 26.13 13.23 -36.45
C VAL A 140 26.00 14.55 -35.73
N ILE A 141 26.88 15.49 -36.05
CA ILE A 141 26.66 16.89 -35.72
C ILE A 141 25.47 17.32 -36.57
N ILE A 142 24.30 17.47 -35.95
CA ILE A 142 23.16 18.09 -36.59
C ILE A 142 23.56 19.56 -36.81
N THR A 143 24.01 19.91 -38.01
CA THR A 143 24.21 21.31 -38.39
C THR A 143 22.85 21.97 -38.44
N GLN A 144 22.54 22.80 -37.45
CA GLN A 144 21.36 23.66 -37.48
C GLN A 144 21.52 24.68 -38.61
N PRO A 145 20.58 24.77 -39.57
CA PRO A 145 20.59 25.84 -40.54
C PRO A 145 20.17 27.12 -39.82
N ASN A 146 21.11 28.04 -39.67
CA ASN A 146 20.95 29.45 -39.28
C ASN A 146 20.07 29.76 -38.03
N LEU A 147 20.74 30.11 -36.93
CA LEU A 147 20.15 30.54 -35.65
C LEU A 147 19.28 31.81 -35.75
N ASP A 148 19.46 32.64 -36.78
CA ASP A 148 18.74 33.91 -36.93
C ASP A 148 17.23 33.71 -37.14
N SER A 149 16.82 32.52 -37.60
CA SER A 149 15.41 32.15 -37.80
C SER A 149 14.66 31.72 -36.53
N LEU A 150 15.38 31.50 -35.42
CA LEU A 150 14.80 31.05 -34.14
C LEU A 150 14.23 32.18 -33.29
N LEU A 151 14.73 33.40 -33.49
CA LEU A 151 14.31 34.60 -32.74
C LEU A 151 13.01 35.21 -33.28
N THR A 152 12.66 34.89 -34.53
CA THR A 152 11.51 35.44 -35.26
C THR A 152 10.33 34.45 -35.35
N ALA A 153 10.51 33.22 -34.86
CA ALA A 153 9.50 32.17 -34.94
C ALA A 153 8.52 32.21 -33.76
N GLU A 154 7.21 32.34 -34.04
CA GLU A 154 6.14 32.28 -33.04
C GLU A 154 6.01 30.89 -32.36
N SER A 155 6.58 29.84 -32.95
CA SER A 155 6.55 28.48 -32.41
C SER A 155 7.76 27.68 -32.88
N ILE A 156 8.39 26.92 -31.96
CA ILE A 156 9.50 25.99 -32.25
C ILE A 156 9.12 24.99 -33.38
N ALA A 157 7.83 24.72 -33.57
CA ALA A 157 7.35 23.85 -34.63
C ALA A 157 7.56 24.40 -36.06
N SER A 158 7.60 25.73 -36.23
CA SER A 158 7.75 26.36 -37.55
C SER A 158 9.19 26.34 -38.07
N THR A 159 10.17 26.12 -37.19
CA THR A 159 11.59 25.98 -37.54
C THR A 159 11.89 24.71 -38.35
N PHE A 160 11.06 23.67 -38.23
CA PHE A 160 11.30 22.38 -38.91
C PHE A 160 10.75 22.34 -40.34
N ALA A 161 11.32 21.50 -41.21
CA ALA A 161 10.84 21.26 -42.57
C ALA A 161 9.40 20.69 -42.59
N LEU A 162 8.53 21.21 -43.47
CA LEU A 162 7.08 20.94 -43.50
C LEU A 162 6.74 19.43 -43.52
N ASN A 163 7.52 18.64 -44.25
CA ASN A 163 7.36 17.19 -44.37
C ASN A 163 7.70 16.39 -43.09
N LYS A 164 8.51 16.95 -42.18
CA LYS A 164 8.93 16.27 -40.93
C LYS A 164 8.20 16.81 -39.70
N ARG A 165 7.52 17.95 -39.78
CA ARG A 165 6.79 18.59 -38.66
C ARG A 165 5.81 17.63 -38.00
N LEU A 166 5.00 16.93 -38.78
CA LEU A 166 3.97 16.02 -38.26
C LEU A 166 4.60 14.87 -37.46
N THR A 167 5.66 14.25 -38.01
CA THR A 167 6.40 13.17 -37.35
C THR A 167 7.03 13.63 -36.03
N TYR A 168 7.62 14.82 -35.99
CA TYR A 168 8.19 15.36 -34.75
C TYR A 168 7.11 15.68 -33.70
N ILE A 169 5.97 16.24 -34.13
CA ILE A 169 4.83 16.51 -33.24
C ILE A 169 4.26 15.21 -32.69
N ASP A 170 4.09 14.18 -33.51
CA ASP A 170 3.57 12.88 -33.07
C ASP A 170 4.55 12.16 -32.15
N ASN A 171 5.86 12.23 -32.42
CA ASN A 171 6.88 11.70 -31.52
C ASN A 171 6.88 12.43 -30.17
N ALA A 172 6.78 13.76 -30.18
CA ALA A 172 6.68 14.56 -28.96
C ALA A 172 5.39 14.24 -28.19
N ARG A 173 4.25 14.15 -28.88
CA ARG A 173 2.96 13.78 -28.30
C ARG A 173 2.99 12.37 -27.69
N ASN A 174 3.62 11.41 -28.37
CA ASN A 174 3.78 10.04 -27.88
C ASN A 174 4.74 9.97 -26.68
N ALA A 175 5.80 10.76 -26.66
CA ALA A 175 6.70 10.89 -25.51
C ALA A 175 5.98 11.47 -24.29
N VAL A 176 5.18 12.53 -24.47
CA VAL A 176 4.37 13.11 -23.37
C VAL A 176 3.31 12.12 -22.88
N ARG A 177 2.62 11.43 -23.79
CA ARG A 177 1.59 10.46 -23.44
C ARG A 177 2.16 9.26 -22.69
N SER A 178 3.29 8.72 -23.13
CA SER A 178 3.97 7.60 -22.45
C SER A 178 4.48 8.02 -21.08
N SER A 179 4.99 9.25 -20.92
CA SER A 179 5.37 9.80 -19.62
C SER A 179 4.16 9.93 -18.67
N LYS A 180 3.02 10.44 -19.18
CA LYS A 180 1.78 10.54 -18.40
C LYS A 180 1.27 9.17 -17.95
N ASN A 181 1.31 8.18 -18.84
CA ASN A 181 0.90 6.81 -18.52
C ASN A 181 1.78 6.20 -17.43
N PHE A 182 3.10 6.39 -17.52
CA PHE A 182 4.05 5.92 -16.51
C PHE A 182 3.80 6.55 -15.13
N HIS A 183 3.53 7.86 -15.08
CA HIS A 183 3.20 8.55 -13.82
C HIS A 183 1.90 8.02 -13.18
N TYR A 184 0.88 7.76 -14.00
CA TYR A 184 -0.38 7.22 -13.51
C TYR A 184 -0.22 5.79 -12.96
N GLU A 185 0.47 4.94 -13.71
CA GLU A 185 0.77 3.56 -13.30
C GLU A 185 1.58 3.55 -11.99
N TYR A 186 2.59 4.40 -11.89
CA TYR A 186 3.41 4.50 -10.69
C TYR A 186 2.62 4.96 -9.47
N LYS A 187 1.81 6.01 -9.63
CA LYS A 187 0.93 6.50 -8.55
C LYS A 187 -0.02 5.38 -8.08
N GLN A 188 -0.52 4.58 -9.01
CA GLN A 188 -1.37 3.44 -8.68
C GLN A 188 -0.61 2.33 -7.98
N LYS A 189 0.61 1.97 -8.42
CA LYS A 189 1.48 0.99 -7.75
C LYS A 189 1.80 1.43 -6.32
N LEU A 190 2.22 2.67 -6.11
CA LEU A 190 2.48 3.21 -4.77
C LEU A 190 1.25 3.17 -3.88
N ARG A 191 0.08 3.53 -4.41
CA ARG A 191 -1.18 3.48 -3.64
C ARG A 191 -1.49 2.04 -3.21
N ASN A 192 -1.39 1.09 -4.14
CA ASN A 192 -1.64 -0.32 -3.85
C ASN A 192 -0.65 -0.86 -2.82
N GLU A 193 0.64 -0.52 -2.92
CA GLU A 193 1.65 -0.91 -1.93
C GLU A 193 1.40 -0.28 -0.55
N ALA A 194 0.97 0.97 -0.51
CA ALA A 194 0.60 1.64 0.74
C ALA A 194 -0.62 0.97 1.40
N GLU A 195 -1.63 0.61 0.60
CA GLU A 195 -2.81 -0.14 1.08
C GLU A 195 -2.43 -1.51 1.60
N ARG A 196 -1.58 -2.26 0.88
CA ARG A 196 -1.03 -3.54 1.34
C ARG A 196 -0.29 -3.38 2.66
N LYS A 197 0.61 -2.41 2.78
CA LYS A 197 1.36 -2.13 4.02
C LYS A 197 0.43 -1.88 5.21
N ARG A 198 -0.63 -1.09 5.01
CA ARG A 198 -1.63 -0.79 6.06
C ARG A 198 -2.34 -2.06 6.51
N GLN A 199 -2.77 -2.92 5.59
CA GLN A 199 -3.44 -4.17 5.93
C GLN A 199 -2.56 -5.12 6.74
N TYR A 200 -1.30 -5.30 6.34
CA TYR A 200 -0.35 -6.13 7.10
C TYR A 200 -0.11 -5.57 8.50
N THR A 201 0.10 -4.26 8.61
CA THR A 201 0.33 -3.60 9.90
C THR A 201 -0.89 -3.72 10.81
N TYR A 202 -2.10 -3.50 10.28
CA TYR A 202 -3.35 -3.63 11.02
C TYR A 202 -3.53 -5.05 11.57
N GLN A 203 -3.32 -6.06 10.73
CA GLN A 203 -3.50 -7.45 11.13
C GLN A 203 -2.47 -7.91 12.17
N LEU A 204 -1.26 -7.35 12.15
CA LEU A 204 -0.22 -7.65 13.13
C LEU A 204 -0.69 -7.21 14.51
N HIS A 205 -1.15 -5.96 14.62
CA HIS A 205 -1.65 -5.39 15.86
C HIS A 205 -3.00 -5.98 16.29
N SER A 206 -3.88 -6.31 15.34
CA SER A 206 -5.18 -6.92 15.64
C SER A 206 -5.02 -8.29 16.31
N LYS A 207 -3.99 -9.07 15.97
CA LYS A 207 -3.69 -10.34 16.67
C LYS A 207 -3.34 -10.14 18.14
N TYR A 208 -2.55 -9.10 18.45
CA TYR A 208 -2.27 -8.74 19.84
C TYR A 208 -3.53 -8.20 20.55
N GLY A 209 -4.33 -7.38 19.86
CA GLY A 209 -5.61 -6.90 20.38
C GLY A 209 -6.60 -8.03 20.68
N ASN A 210 -6.66 -9.06 19.83
CA ASN A 210 -7.51 -10.23 20.05
C ASN A 210 -7.06 -11.08 21.26
N ALA A 211 -5.77 -11.08 21.61
CA ALA A 211 -5.32 -11.69 22.86
C ALA A 211 -5.74 -10.84 24.07
N LEU A 212 -5.63 -9.51 23.96
CA LEU A 212 -6.01 -8.58 25.02
C LEU A 212 -7.53 -8.60 25.29
N VAL A 213 -8.36 -8.73 24.25
CA VAL A 213 -9.82 -8.74 24.40
C VAL A 213 -10.32 -9.88 25.27
N CYS A 214 -9.61 -11.02 25.33
CA CYS A 214 -9.95 -12.13 26.22
C CYS A 214 -9.94 -11.69 27.69
N PHE A 215 -8.95 -10.88 28.10
CA PHE A 215 -8.89 -10.33 29.45
C PHE A 215 -10.02 -9.33 29.68
N ILE A 216 -10.33 -8.47 28.69
CA ILE A 216 -11.45 -7.52 28.81
C ILE A 216 -12.78 -8.25 28.96
N PHE A 217 -13.03 -9.31 28.18
CA PHE A 217 -14.25 -10.09 28.30
C PHE A 217 -14.35 -10.86 29.61
N LEU A 218 -13.23 -11.27 30.20
CA LEU A 218 -13.22 -11.81 31.56
C LEU A 218 -13.71 -10.76 32.57
N PHE A 219 -13.23 -9.51 32.47
CA PHE A 219 -13.69 -8.41 33.31
C PHE A 219 -15.14 -8.02 33.05
N ILE A 220 -15.69 -8.22 31.85
CA ILE A 220 -17.12 -7.98 31.58
C ILE A 220 -17.97 -9.15 32.11
N GLY A 221 -17.51 -10.39 31.92
CA GLY A 221 -18.25 -11.60 32.26
C GLY A 221 -18.33 -11.87 33.76
N ALA A 222 -17.22 -11.68 34.50
CA ALA A 222 -17.15 -11.91 35.94
C ALA A 222 -18.18 -11.10 36.76
N PRO A 223 -18.29 -9.76 36.62
CA PRO A 223 -19.30 -8.98 37.34
C PRO A 223 -20.72 -9.36 36.91
N MET A 224 -20.98 -9.57 35.61
CA MET A 224 -22.33 -9.91 35.14
C MET A 224 -22.79 -11.29 35.63
N GLY A 225 -21.88 -12.25 35.76
CA GLY A 225 -22.16 -13.56 36.36
C GLY A 225 -22.43 -13.50 37.86
N ALA A 226 -21.71 -12.65 38.60
CA ALA A 226 -21.85 -12.53 40.05
C ALA A 226 -23.10 -11.75 40.49
N ILE A 227 -23.52 -10.72 39.73
CA ILE A 227 -24.63 -9.84 40.09
C ILE A 227 -26.01 -10.49 39.90
N VAL A 228 -26.19 -11.26 38.81
CA VAL A 228 -27.52 -11.67 38.35
C VAL A 228 -27.89 -13.01 39.00
N ARG A 229 -28.12 -12.98 40.32
CA ARG A 229 -28.55 -14.17 41.08
C ARG A 229 -30.07 -14.40 41.06
N LYS A 230 -30.86 -13.43 40.58
CA LYS A 230 -32.34 -13.48 40.53
C LYS A 230 -32.94 -13.61 39.11
N GLY A 231 -32.12 -13.55 38.06
CA GLY A 231 -32.53 -13.83 36.68
C GLY A 231 -32.10 -15.24 36.29
N GLY A 232 -32.89 -15.94 35.48
CA GLY A 232 -32.47 -17.23 34.91
C GLY A 232 -31.13 -17.13 34.18
N PHE A 233 -30.47 -18.27 33.96
CA PHE A 233 -29.12 -18.40 33.38
C PHE A 233 -28.90 -17.61 32.06
N GLY A 234 -29.98 -17.25 31.34
CA GLY A 234 -29.91 -16.55 30.07
C GLY A 234 -29.56 -15.06 30.10
N TYR A 235 -29.85 -14.30 31.18
CA TYR A 235 -29.61 -12.84 31.16
C TYR A 235 -28.11 -12.47 31.11
N PRO A 236 -27.22 -13.05 31.94
CA PRO A 236 -25.77 -12.84 31.80
C PRO A 236 -25.23 -13.25 30.43
N LEU A 237 -25.75 -14.35 29.88
CA LEU A 237 -25.36 -14.86 28.56
C LEU A 237 -25.77 -13.90 27.43
N LEU A 238 -26.98 -13.35 27.47
CA LEU A 238 -27.45 -12.36 26.49
C LEU A 238 -26.59 -11.10 26.51
N VAL A 239 -26.26 -10.60 27.70
CA VAL A 239 -25.40 -9.42 27.81
C VAL A 239 -23.99 -9.70 27.28
N ALA A 240 -23.41 -10.88 27.55
CA ALA A 240 -22.13 -11.26 26.98
C ALA A 240 -22.15 -11.29 25.44
N ILE A 241 -23.20 -11.87 24.84
CA ILE A 241 -23.39 -11.89 23.37
C ILE A 241 -23.50 -10.48 22.81
N PHE A 242 -24.21 -9.58 23.49
CA PHE A 242 -24.32 -8.19 23.06
C PHE A 242 -22.95 -7.49 23.00
N PHE A 243 -22.13 -7.61 24.06
CA PHE A 243 -20.78 -7.05 24.08
C PHE A 243 -19.85 -7.68 23.04
N PHE A 244 -19.98 -8.98 22.82
CA PHE A 244 -19.24 -9.69 21.78
C PHE A 244 -19.60 -9.19 20.37
N MET A 245 -20.90 -9.04 20.09
CA MET A 245 -21.36 -8.49 18.81
C MET A 245 -20.88 -7.05 18.63
N PHE A 246 -20.96 -6.22 19.68
CA PHE A 246 -20.44 -4.85 19.65
C PHE A 246 -18.94 -4.81 19.33
N PHE A 247 -18.13 -5.68 19.94
CA PHE A 247 -16.70 -5.81 19.64
C PHE A 247 -16.42 -6.19 18.17
N ILE A 248 -17.15 -7.16 17.62
CA ILE A 248 -16.99 -7.55 16.20
C ILE A 248 -17.32 -6.37 15.28
N ILE A 249 -18.41 -5.65 15.54
CA ILE A 249 -18.81 -4.50 14.75
C ILE A 249 -17.73 -3.41 14.79
N LEU A 250 -17.21 -3.07 15.97
CA LEU A 250 -16.11 -2.11 16.11
C LEU A 250 -14.88 -2.54 15.30
N THR A 251 -14.48 -3.81 15.41
CA THR A 251 -13.30 -4.34 14.71
C THR A 251 -13.47 -4.24 13.19
N LYS A 252 -14.66 -4.52 12.65
CA LYS A 252 -14.92 -4.38 11.21
C LYS A 252 -14.99 -2.92 10.77
N MET A 253 -15.52 -2.03 11.61
CA MET A 253 -15.56 -0.60 11.34
C MET A 253 -14.14 -0.02 11.26
N PHE A 254 -13.28 -0.31 12.24
CA PHE A 254 -11.90 0.18 12.26
C PHE A 254 -11.01 -0.47 11.20
N ASP A 255 -11.23 -1.74 10.82
CA ASP A 255 -10.56 -2.35 9.67
C ASP A 255 -10.84 -1.53 8.39
N LYS A 256 -12.10 -1.20 8.13
CA LYS A 256 -12.48 -0.37 6.97
C LYS A 256 -11.86 1.02 7.02
N LEU A 257 -11.83 1.64 8.21
CA LEU A 257 -11.28 2.98 8.42
C LEU A 257 -9.75 3.04 8.25
N SER A 258 -9.06 1.95 8.59
CA SER A 258 -7.61 1.81 8.38
C SER A 258 -7.27 1.60 6.89
N ARG A 259 -8.10 0.84 6.15
CA ARG A 259 -7.89 0.57 4.73
C ARG A 259 -8.01 1.83 3.88
N THR A 260 -8.96 2.71 4.19
CA THR A 260 -9.11 4.00 3.51
C THR A 260 -7.99 4.98 3.85
N GLY A 261 -7.18 4.69 4.88
CA GLY A 261 -6.10 5.55 5.34
C GLY A 261 -6.55 6.76 6.16
N GLN A 262 -7.79 6.76 6.66
CA GLN A 262 -8.29 7.84 7.52
C GLN A 262 -7.74 7.73 8.94
N LEU A 263 -7.52 6.51 9.42
CA LEU A 263 -6.79 6.23 10.65
C LEU A 263 -5.52 5.43 10.36
N ASP A 264 -4.49 5.67 11.18
CA ASP A 264 -3.31 4.83 11.15
C ASP A 264 -3.65 3.38 11.49
N ALA A 265 -3.02 2.44 10.78
CA ALA A 265 -3.31 1.01 10.90
C ALA A 265 -3.02 0.46 12.31
N THR A 266 -2.02 1.03 13.00
CA THR A 266 -1.70 0.62 14.37
C THR A 266 -2.82 1.05 15.32
N MET A 267 -3.16 2.34 15.33
CA MET A 267 -4.20 2.89 16.19
C MET A 267 -5.54 2.19 15.97
N ALA A 268 -5.97 2.05 14.71
CA ALA A 268 -7.22 1.40 14.35
C ALA A 268 -7.36 -0.02 14.93
N ALA A 269 -6.27 -0.80 14.99
CA ALA A 269 -6.29 -2.15 15.54
C ALA A 269 -6.49 -2.17 17.06
N TRP A 270 -6.00 -1.16 17.79
CA TRP A 270 -6.17 -1.04 19.25
C TRP A 270 -7.49 -0.38 19.66
N MET A 271 -8.13 0.38 18.77
CA MET A 271 -9.38 1.11 19.07
C MET A 271 -10.49 0.24 19.68
N PRO A 272 -10.80 -0.98 19.19
CA PRO A 272 -11.81 -1.82 19.82
C PRO A 272 -11.49 -2.11 21.29
N CYS A 273 -10.23 -2.42 21.60
CA CYS A 273 -9.79 -2.68 22.97
C CYS A 273 -9.84 -1.43 23.85
N LEU A 274 -9.40 -0.28 23.32
CA LEU A 274 -9.42 1.00 24.05
C LEU A 274 -10.84 1.49 24.37
N ILE A 275 -11.82 1.18 23.53
CA ILE A 275 -13.23 1.51 23.79
C ILE A 275 -13.85 0.53 24.79
N LEU A 276 -13.56 -0.77 24.64
CA LEU A 276 -14.18 -1.81 25.48
C LEU A 276 -13.58 -1.87 26.89
N PHE A 277 -12.30 -1.56 27.04
CA PHE A 277 -11.58 -1.60 28.31
C PHE A 277 -12.18 -0.71 29.41
N PRO A 278 -12.38 0.62 29.22
CA PRO A 278 -12.99 1.47 30.23
C PRO A 278 -14.44 1.07 30.51
N MET A 279 -15.17 0.57 29.50
CA MET A 279 -16.54 0.10 29.67
C MET A 279 -16.58 -1.16 30.55
N GLY A 280 -15.68 -2.12 30.33
CA GLY A 280 -15.54 -3.32 31.16
C GLY A 280 -15.09 -3.01 32.59
N LEU A 281 -14.14 -2.09 32.75
CA LEU A 281 -13.68 -1.64 34.06
C LEU A 281 -14.80 -0.92 34.84
N PHE A 282 -15.55 -0.05 34.17
CA PHE A 282 -16.70 0.65 34.76
C PHE A 282 -17.79 -0.33 35.22
N LEU A 283 -18.11 -1.33 34.40
CA LEU A 283 -19.05 -2.40 34.76
C LEU A 283 -18.55 -3.21 35.96
N THR A 284 -17.27 -3.55 36.01
CA THR A 284 -16.66 -4.26 37.13
C THR A 284 -16.72 -3.44 38.40
N TYR A 285 -16.35 -2.16 38.36
CA TYR A 285 -16.41 -1.26 39.50
C TYR A 285 -17.82 -1.12 40.06
N LYS A 286 -18.81 -0.87 39.19
CA LYS A 286 -20.21 -0.70 39.60
C LYS A 286 -20.81 -1.99 40.18
N ALA A 287 -20.39 -3.14 39.66
CA ALA A 287 -20.78 -4.45 40.16
C ALA A 287 -20.23 -4.77 41.54
N MET A 288 -18.96 -4.42 41.78
CA MET A 288 -18.30 -4.65 43.06
C MET A 288 -18.86 -3.76 44.17
N ASN A 289 -19.29 -2.54 43.84
CA ASN A 289 -19.78 -1.56 44.81
C ASN A 289 -21.28 -1.75 45.19
N ASP A 290 -21.78 -2.99 45.11
CA ASP A 290 -23.15 -3.45 45.44
C ASP A 290 -24.29 -2.58 44.87
N SER A 291 -24.00 -1.83 43.81
CA SER A 291 -24.98 -0.98 43.15
C SER A 291 -25.89 -1.89 42.33
N LYS A 292 -27.17 -2.02 42.74
CA LYS A 292 -28.22 -2.66 41.92
C LYS A 292 -28.15 -2.06 40.52
N LEU A 293 -27.54 -2.79 39.58
CA LEU A 293 -26.85 -2.17 38.45
C LEU A 293 -27.80 -1.46 37.48
N LEU A 294 -29.09 -1.80 37.57
CA LEU A 294 -30.22 -1.02 37.06
C LEU A 294 -31.29 -0.99 38.16
N ASN A 295 -31.65 0.19 38.66
CA ASN A 295 -32.99 0.39 39.18
C ASN A 295 -33.93 0.05 38.01
N LEU A 296 -34.40 -1.19 37.92
CA LEU A 296 -35.43 -1.59 36.97
C LEU A 296 -36.63 -0.64 37.05
N ASP A 297 -36.86 -0.04 38.23
CA ASP A 297 -37.81 1.04 38.44
C ASP A 297 -37.46 2.32 37.69
N GLN A 298 -36.19 2.72 37.62
CA GLN A 298 -35.75 3.95 36.94
C GLN A 298 -35.72 3.78 35.42
N LEU A 299 -35.39 2.58 34.93
CA LEU A 299 -35.49 2.20 33.52
C LEU A 299 -36.96 2.04 33.09
N ARG A 300 -37.81 1.48 33.97
CA ARG A 300 -39.28 1.45 33.79
C ARG A 300 -39.85 2.86 33.76
N ILE A 301 -39.44 3.73 34.68
CA ILE A 301 -39.86 5.14 34.70
C ILE A 301 -39.39 5.85 33.44
N PHE A 302 -38.15 5.63 32.98
CA PHE A 302 -37.65 6.20 31.73
C PHE A 302 -38.41 5.68 30.50
N MET A 303 -38.66 4.37 30.41
CA MET A 303 -39.42 3.74 29.32
C MET A 303 -40.89 4.18 29.32
N VAL A 304 -41.52 4.33 30.49
CA VAL A 304 -42.87 4.90 30.63
C VAL A 304 -42.87 6.36 30.19
N LYS A 305 -41.86 7.15 30.59
CA LYS A 305 -41.73 8.55 30.18
C LYS A 305 -41.47 8.69 28.67
N LEU A 306 -40.74 7.75 28.07
CA LEU A 306 -40.47 7.69 26.63
C LEU A 306 -41.71 7.23 25.83
N ALA A 307 -42.46 6.25 26.35
CA ALA A 307 -43.72 5.78 25.78
C ALA A 307 -44.82 6.84 25.89
N GLN A 308 -44.83 7.61 26.98
CA GLN A 308 -45.75 8.73 27.20
C GLN A 308 -45.38 9.97 26.36
N GLN A 309 -44.11 10.09 25.95
CA GLN A 309 -43.63 11.09 24.99
C GLN A 309 -43.75 10.64 23.53
N TRP A 310 -44.18 9.39 23.26
CA TRP A 310 -44.50 8.93 21.91
C TRP A 310 -45.96 9.30 21.61
N PRO A 311 -46.23 10.40 20.89
CA PRO A 311 -47.60 10.81 20.71
C PRO A 311 -48.29 9.79 19.81
N LEU A 312 -49.50 9.42 20.20
CA LEU A 312 -50.52 8.75 19.39
C LEU A 312 -50.96 9.61 18.17
N ASN A 313 -50.08 10.45 17.62
CA ASN A 313 -50.36 11.43 16.55
C ASN A 313 -50.25 10.85 15.14
N LEU A 314 -49.99 9.54 14.99
CA LEU A 314 -49.90 8.90 13.68
C LEU A 314 -51.18 8.15 13.27
N LEU A 315 -52.17 7.99 14.16
CA LEU A 315 -53.42 7.29 13.83
C LEU A 315 -54.64 8.20 13.65
N THR A 316 -54.55 9.50 13.98
CA THR A 316 -55.65 10.46 13.74
C THR A 316 -55.50 11.26 12.45
N LYS A 317 -54.31 11.24 11.82
CA LYS A 317 -54.03 12.03 10.61
C LYS A 317 -54.39 11.33 9.29
N SER A 318 -54.84 10.07 9.33
CA SER A 318 -55.30 9.33 8.13
C SER A 318 -56.82 9.24 7.98
N TYR A 319 -57.59 9.92 8.85
CA TYR A 319 -59.07 9.90 8.81
C TYR A 319 -59.68 11.28 8.48
N GLN A 320 -58.86 12.24 8.03
CA GLN A 320 -59.29 13.59 7.68
C GLN A 320 -58.79 14.08 6.30
N ASN A 321 -58.36 13.19 5.41
CA ASN A 321 -58.15 13.55 3.99
C ASN A 321 -58.94 12.64 3.08
#